data_AF-A0A933HE16-F1
#
_entry.id   AF-A0A933HE16-F1
#
_cell.length_a   1.000
_cell.length_b   1.000
_cell.length_c   1.000
_cell.angle_alpha   90.00
_cell.angle_beta   90.00
_cell.angle_gamma   90.00
#
_symmetry.space_group_name_H-M   'P 1'
#
loop_
_entity.id
_entity.type
_entity.pdbx_description
1 polymer ?
#
loop_
_entity_poly.entity_id
_entity_poly.type
_entity_poly.pdbx_seq_one_letter_code
_entity_poly.pdbx_strand_id
1 'polypeptide(L)'
;MKGKITIAVCVAAIAGYVAYTYFFRGAAEDESANVRASFNSLSLGIASGNMQMAQSFLAPDFTDAKISKEDFLKVLAIRRKVYNARITSVTMQGDLASVSYTRTEVRGEDGEPINSKVVGETWLRDKKKPGVWKLGKLAEGDTWSRSMEIPKKATQLAQAETSQSVLGALEKGEARPTSMKPEERYNPVGRRDPFRALVAISGVEAEVIAEDLCEPDRPRELLEGFDLDSLKLAGIIETDKGPVALIETPDGKGYTVYKNMYVGKRCGKVVEMQPDFILLKEKIRKPGAAPGKFTTIDTPLQLRREEG
;
A
#
# COMPACT_ATOMS: atom_id res chain seq x y z
N MET A 1 39.89 -0.97 63.21
CA MET A 1 39.69 0.11 62.21
C MET A 1 39.40 -0.38 60.78
N LYS A 2 39.60 -1.66 60.42
CA LYS A 2 39.44 -2.17 59.04
C LYS A 2 37.98 -2.29 58.56
N GLY A 3 37.02 -2.66 59.42
CA GLY A 3 35.62 -2.89 59.02
C GLY A 3 34.83 -1.63 58.63
N LYS A 4 35.14 -0.47 59.20
CA LYS A 4 34.45 0.79 58.85
C LYS A 4 34.88 1.33 57.47
N ILE A 5 36.11 1.04 57.06
CA ILE A 5 36.64 1.42 55.74
C ILE A 5 36.00 0.55 54.64
N THR A 6 35.83 -0.75 54.88
CA THR A 6 35.20 -1.66 53.90
C THR A 6 33.74 -1.30 53.65
N ILE A 7 32.97 -0.96 54.68
CA ILE A 7 31.56 -0.55 54.52
C ILE A 7 31.46 0.78 53.77
N ALA A 8 32.35 1.74 54.04
CA ALA A 8 32.37 3.02 53.32
C ALA A 8 32.69 2.84 51.83
N VAL A 9 33.60 1.93 51.48
CA VAL A 9 33.93 1.62 50.07
C VAL A 9 32.76 0.93 49.37
N CYS A 10 32.05 0.00 50.03
CA CYS A 10 30.88 -0.65 49.45
C CYS A 10 29.71 0.33 49.24
N VAL A 11 29.46 1.24 50.18
CA VAL A 11 28.41 2.26 50.04
C VAL A 11 28.75 3.28 48.94
N ALA A 12 30.03 3.68 48.81
CA ALA A 12 30.48 4.53 47.71
C ALA A 12 30.40 3.84 46.34
N ALA A 13 30.70 2.54 46.27
CA ALA A 13 30.58 1.75 45.04
C ALA A 13 29.11 1.56 44.64
N ILE A 14 28.20 1.34 45.60
CA ILE A 14 26.76 1.23 45.34
C ILE A 14 26.21 2.61 44.94
N ALA A 15 26.58 3.69 45.62
CA ALA A 15 26.17 5.04 45.24
C ALA A 15 26.72 5.45 43.87
N GLY A 16 27.96 5.06 43.54
CA GLY A 16 28.56 5.25 42.22
C GLY A 16 27.88 4.42 41.13
N TYR A 17 27.49 3.17 41.43
CA TYR A 17 26.73 2.33 40.52
C TYR A 17 25.31 2.86 40.31
N VAL A 18 24.63 3.29 41.38
CA VAL A 18 23.29 3.91 41.30
C VAL A 18 23.36 5.23 40.52
N ALA A 19 24.34 6.09 40.80
CA ALA A 19 24.57 7.32 40.04
C ALA A 19 24.96 7.05 38.59
N TYR A 20 25.75 6.01 38.30
CA TYR A 20 26.02 5.56 36.93
C TYR A 20 24.74 5.09 36.24
N THR A 21 23.89 4.32 36.91
CA THR A 21 22.57 3.91 36.40
C THR A 21 21.52 5.02 36.41
N TYR A 22 21.77 6.19 36.97
CA TYR A 22 20.86 7.35 36.92
C TYR A 22 21.35 8.43 35.95
N PHE A 23 22.67 8.56 35.78
CA PHE A 23 23.32 9.63 35.03
C PHE A 23 23.84 9.17 33.66
N PHE A 24 24.31 7.91 33.54
CA PHE A 24 24.70 7.32 32.25
C PHE A 24 23.64 6.40 31.65
N ARG A 25 22.72 5.90 32.47
CA ARG A 25 21.42 5.42 32.01
C ARG A 25 20.43 6.56 32.20
N GLY A 26 20.61 7.62 31.40
CA GLY A 26 19.49 8.51 31.10
C GLY A 26 18.30 7.62 30.82
N ALA A 27 17.17 7.91 31.47
CA ALA A 27 15.95 7.12 31.44
C ALA A 27 15.84 6.37 30.11
N ALA A 28 15.55 5.07 30.16
CA ALA A 28 15.13 4.34 28.97
C ALA A 28 13.78 4.95 28.48
N GLU A 29 13.82 6.19 28.00
CA GLU A 29 13.00 6.66 26.91
C GLU A 29 13.05 5.52 25.90
N ASP A 30 11.88 5.08 25.49
CA ASP A 30 11.74 4.09 24.45
C ASP A 30 12.57 4.57 23.25
N GLU A 31 13.79 4.05 23.07
CA GLU A 31 14.71 4.53 22.02
C GLU A 31 14.05 4.36 20.64
N SER A 32 13.14 3.37 20.55
CA SER A 32 12.32 3.14 19.38
C SER A 32 11.24 4.23 19.17
N ALA A 33 10.82 4.95 20.21
CA ALA A 33 9.99 6.16 20.08
C ALA A 33 10.77 7.32 19.46
N ASN A 34 12.03 7.52 19.84
CA ASN A 34 12.91 8.54 19.23
C ASN A 34 13.18 8.24 17.74
N VAL A 35 13.34 6.96 17.38
CA VAL A 35 13.40 6.53 15.96
C VAL A 35 12.09 6.85 15.24
N ARG A 36 10.94 6.48 15.81
CA ARG A 36 9.62 6.78 15.22
C ARG A 36 9.39 8.27 15.03
N ALA A 37 9.76 9.09 16.01
CA ALA A 37 9.64 10.54 15.93
C ALA A 37 10.50 11.12 14.79
N SER A 38 11.73 10.64 14.66
CA SER A 38 12.64 11.05 13.57
C SER A 38 12.12 10.61 12.20
N PHE A 39 11.63 9.36 12.10
CA PHE A 39 11.00 8.83 10.88
C PHE A 39 9.76 9.62 10.47
N ASN A 40 8.87 9.91 11.43
CA ASN A 40 7.66 10.69 11.17
C ASN A 40 8.01 12.11 10.72
N SER A 41 9.06 12.71 11.28
CA SER A 41 9.53 14.04 10.90
C SER A 41 10.12 14.06 9.49
N LEU A 42 10.92 13.05 9.11
CA LEU A 42 11.38 12.88 7.73
C LEU A 42 10.18 12.72 6.78
N SER A 43 9.25 11.84 7.14
CA SER A 43 8.04 11.56 6.34
C SER A 43 7.17 12.79 6.14
N LEU A 44 7.01 13.61 7.19
CA LEU A 44 6.29 14.88 7.13
C LEU A 44 7.01 15.91 6.25
N GLY A 45 8.34 16.00 6.34
CA GLY A 45 9.14 16.85 5.47
C GLY A 45 8.95 16.48 3.99
N ILE A 46 8.90 15.18 3.68
CA ILE A 46 8.65 14.68 2.32
C ILE A 46 7.22 14.97 1.87
N ALA A 47 6.22 14.70 2.72
CA ALA A 47 4.81 14.91 2.40
C ALA A 47 4.45 16.38 2.18
N SER A 48 5.02 17.27 3.00
CA SER A 48 4.80 18.72 2.90
C SER A 48 5.64 19.40 1.80
N GLY A 49 6.60 18.68 1.20
CA GLY A 49 7.58 19.28 0.28
C GLY A 49 8.61 20.17 0.98
N ASN A 50 8.69 20.16 2.31
CA ASN A 50 9.71 20.88 3.08
C ASN A 50 11.06 20.16 3.00
N MET A 51 11.81 20.50 1.96
CA MET A 51 13.11 19.89 1.68
C MET A 51 14.13 20.09 2.80
N GLN A 52 14.16 21.27 3.42
CA GLN A 52 15.11 21.56 4.50
C GLN A 52 14.85 20.67 5.72
N MET A 53 13.58 20.45 6.06
CA MET A 53 13.19 19.50 7.10
C MET A 53 13.59 18.07 6.73
N ALA A 54 13.23 17.60 5.53
CA ALA A 54 13.57 16.25 5.10
C ALA A 54 15.09 15.98 5.11
N GLN A 55 15.88 16.94 4.60
CA GLN A 55 17.34 16.87 4.59
C GLN A 55 17.95 16.78 5.99
N SER A 56 17.34 17.42 6.98
CA SER A 56 17.86 17.41 8.37
C SER A 56 17.86 16.02 9.01
N PHE A 57 17.05 15.09 8.48
CA PHE A 57 16.96 13.69 8.93
C PHE A 57 17.73 12.72 8.04
N LEU A 58 18.56 13.22 7.10
CA LEU A 58 19.50 12.39 6.36
C LEU A 58 20.87 12.40 7.05
N ALA A 59 21.48 11.22 7.15
CA ALA A 59 22.81 11.11 7.69
C ALA A 59 23.80 11.87 6.79
N PRO A 60 24.83 12.53 7.35
CA PRO A 60 25.84 13.21 6.55
C PRO A 60 26.52 12.23 5.59
N ASP A 61 26.75 11.00 6.06
CA ASP A 61 27.34 9.84 5.41
C ASP A 61 26.28 8.88 4.82
N PHE A 62 25.11 9.40 4.40
CA PHE A 62 24.12 8.59 3.70
C PHE A 62 24.76 7.87 2.51
N THR A 63 24.64 6.54 2.49
CA THR A 63 25.25 5.68 1.48
C THR A 63 24.22 4.66 0.99
N ASP A 64 24.04 4.58 -0.32
CA ASP A 64 23.22 3.54 -0.95
C ASP A 64 23.94 2.99 -2.18
N ALA A 65 23.72 1.71 -2.48
CA ALA A 65 24.38 1.04 -3.59
C ALA A 65 23.83 1.48 -4.97
N LYS A 66 22.61 2.01 -5.01
CA LYS A 66 21.85 2.28 -6.25
C LYS A 66 21.61 3.77 -6.50
N ILE A 67 21.79 4.64 -5.50
CA ILE A 67 21.53 6.07 -5.63
C ILE A 67 22.54 6.92 -4.83
N SER A 68 23.08 7.96 -5.46
CA SER A 68 23.91 8.95 -4.77
C SER A 68 23.06 9.79 -3.81
N LYS A 69 23.70 10.44 -2.83
CA LYS A 69 22.98 11.34 -1.91
C LYS A 69 22.34 12.50 -2.69
N GLU A 70 23.05 13.08 -3.64
CA GLU A 70 22.59 14.20 -4.46
C GLU A 70 21.38 13.81 -5.31
N ASP A 71 21.42 12.63 -5.92
CA ASP A 71 20.28 12.14 -6.71
C ASP A 71 19.10 11.77 -5.82
N PHE A 72 19.35 11.22 -4.63
CA PHE A 72 18.30 10.97 -3.66
C PHE A 72 17.59 12.27 -3.24
N LEU A 73 18.34 13.37 -3.04
CA LEU A 73 17.75 14.69 -2.77
C LEU A 73 16.86 15.17 -3.91
N LYS A 74 17.25 14.95 -5.18
CA LYS A 74 16.39 15.27 -6.33
C LYS A 74 15.10 14.45 -6.30
N VAL A 75 15.18 13.16 -5.93
CA VAL A 75 13.98 12.32 -5.79
C VAL A 75 13.08 12.80 -4.65
N LEU A 76 13.65 13.22 -3.52
CA LEU A 76 12.88 13.81 -2.42
C LEU A 76 12.17 15.10 -2.87
N ALA A 77 12.79 15.88 -3.78
CA ALA A 77 12.26 17.16 -4.26
C ALA A 77 11.07 17.02 -5.21
N ILE A 78 10.79 15.81 -5.70
CA ILE A 78 9.62 15.56 -6.55
C ILE A 78 8.36 15.87 -5.75
N ARG A 79 7.48 16.70 -6.30
CA ARG A 79 6.19 17.03 -5.70
C ARG A 79 5.33 15.77 -5.63
N ARG A 80 4.76 15.52 -4.45
CA ARG A 80 3.85 14.41 -4.20
C ARG A 80 2.47 14.96 -3.88
N LYS A 81 1.44 14.39 -4.52
CA LYS A 81 0.04 14.69 -4.18
C LYS A 81 -0.36 13.96 -2.90
N VAL A 82 0.16 12.73 -2.75
CA VAL A 82 -0.03 11.89 -1.57
C VAL A 82 1.33 11.31 -1.16
N TYR A 83 1.63 11.34 0.13
CA TYR A 83 2.74 10.59 0.72
C TYR A 83 2.32 10.13 2.11
N ASN A 84 2.22 8.82 2.30
CA ASN A 84 1.95 8.20 3.60
C ASN A 84 3.02 7.14 3.86
N ALA A 85 3.63 7.18 5.04
CA ALA A 85 4.58 6.17 5.45
C ALA A 85 4.24 5.72 6.88
N ARG A 86 4.08 4.41 7.09
CA ARG A 86 3.68 3.83 8.37
C ARG A 86 4.63 2.72 8.77
N ILE A 87 5.30 2.91 9.91
CA ILE A 87 6.20 1.93 10.50
C ILE A 87 5.44 0.67 10.88
N THR A 88 5.97 -0.47 10.46
CA THR A 88 5.54 -1.82 10.81
C THR A 88 6.37 -2.37 11.97
N SER A 89 7.68 -2.18 11.93
CA SER A 89 8.59 -2.63 12.99
C SER A 89 9.86 -1.78 13.06
N VAL A 90 10.45 -1.73 14.25
CA VAL A 90 11.75 -1.11 14.53
C VAL A 90 12.58 -2.12 15.32
N THR A 91 13.76 -2.45 14.81
CA THR A 91 14.73 -3.31 15.51
C THR A 91 15.97 -2.48 15.81
N MET A 92 16.40 -2.47 17.07
CA MET A 92 17.50 -1.65 17.55
C MET A 92 18.75 -2.50 17.80
N GLN A 93 19.92 -1.97 17.44
CA GLN A 93 21.23 -2.54 17.77
C GLN A 93 22.20 -1.39 18.10
N GLY A 94 22.11 -0.87 19.32
CA GLY A 94 22.93 0.25 19.80
C GLY A 94 22.62 1.56 19.07
N ASP A 95 23.58 2.08 18.32
CA ASP A 95 23.46 3.32 17.53
C ASP A 95 22.87 3.09 16.12
N LEU A 96 22.48 1.86 15.81
CA LEU A 96 21.85 1.46 14.55
C LEU A 96 20.42 0.98 14.80
N ALA A 97 19.51 1.43 13.95
CA ALA A 97 18.13 0.99 13.94
C ALA A 97 17.76 0.49 12.54
N SER A 98 16.99 -0.60 12.49
CA SER A 98 16.44 -1.16 11.27
C SER A 98 14.93 -0.93 11.29
N VAL A 99 14.44 -0.11 10.37
CA VAL A 99 13.04 0.33 10.29
C VAL A 99 12.36 -0.31 9.10
N SER A 100 11.25 -1.01 9.34
CA SER A 100 10.41 -1.55 8.28
C SER A 100 9.07 -0.84 8.28
N TYR A 101 8.58 -0.47 7.09
CA TYR A 101 7.37 0.36 6.95
C TYR A 101 6.67 0.12 5.61
N THR A 102 5.41 0.53 5.52
CA THR A 102 4.67 0.64 4.26
C THR A 102 4.66 2.09 3.80
N ARG A 103 4.97 2.33 2.53
CA ARG A 103 4.93 3.66 1.88
C ARG A 103 3.91 3.65 0.76
N THR A 104 3.06 4.68 0.72
CA THR A 104 2.15 4.97 -0.39
C THR A 104 2.44 6.38 -0.87
N GLU A 105 2.81 6.52 -2.14
CA GLU A 105 3.07 7.83 -2.74
C GLU A 105 2.42 7.99 -4.11
N VAL A 106 1.92 9.19 -4.39
CA VAL A 106 1.41 9.60 -5.70
C VAL A 106 2.29 10.75 -6.20
N ARG A 107 2.96 10.54 -7.32
CA ARG A 107 3.85 11.53 -7.96
C ARG A 107 3.16 12.10 -9.19
N GLY A 108 3.21 13.41 -9.37
CA GLY A 108 2.52 14.10 -10.48
C GLY A 108 1.00 14.23 -10.25
N GLU A 109 0.31 14.84 -11.23
CA GLU A 109 -1.11 15.20 -11.14
C GLU A 109 -2.05 14.01 -11.39
N ASP A 110 -1.67 13.13 -12.33
CA ASP A 110 -2.43 11.96 -12.81
C ASP A 110 -1.79 10.61 -12.47
N GLY A 111 -0.86 10.57 -11.52
CA GLY A 111 -0.10 9.37 -11.18
C GLY A 111 -0.91 8.32 -10.42
N GLU A 112 -0.76 7.04 -10.76
CA GLU A 112 -1.27 5.94 -9.94
C GLU A 112 -0.53 5.88 -8.58
N PRO A 113 -1.21 5.50 -7.48
CA PRO A 113 -0.55 5.29 -6.20
C PRO A 113 0.51 4.18 -6.26
N ILE A 114 1.74 4.53 -5.90
CA ILE A 114 2.86 3.60 -5.77
C ILE A 114 2.88 3.12 -4.32
N ASN A 115 2.62 1.82 -4.13
CA ASN A 115 2.69 1.16 -2.83
C ASN A 115 3.98 0.35 -2.73
N SER A 116 4.79 0.67 -1.72
CA SER A 116 6.08 0.03 -1.46
C SER A 116 6.11 -0.54 -0.04
N LYS A 117 6.56 -1.79 0.09
CA LYS A 117 6.91 -2.39 1.38
C LYS A 117 8.41 -2.28 1.57
N VAL A 118 8.85 -1.46 2.51
CA VAL A 118 10.25 -1.21 2.80
C VAL A 118 10.63 -2.03 4.03
N VAL A 119 11.65 -2.86 3.92
CA VAL A 119 12.06 -3.78 4.97
C VAL A 119 13.51 -3.50 5.36
N GLY A 120 13.70 -3.10 6.60
CA GLY A 120 15.02 -2.94 7.20
C GLY A 120 15.84 -1.74 6.70
N GLU A 121 15.18 -0.61 6.45
CA GLU A 121 15.85 0.67 6.20
C GLU A 121 16.74 1.05 7.39
N THR A 122 17.97 1.48 7.15
CA THR A 122 18.96 1.69 8.22
C THR A 122 18.98 3.14 8.68
N TRP A 123 18.78 3.31 9.98
CA TRP A 123 18.79 4.58 10.69
C TRP A 123 19.94 4.63 11.68
N LEU A 124 20.64 5.75 11.75
CA LEU A 124 21.82 5.96 12.57
C LEU A 124 21.53 7.04 13.63
N ARG A 125 21.98 6.81 14.86
CA ARG A 125 21.87 7.79 15.95
C ARG A 125 22.77 8.99 15.67
N ASP A 126 22.25 10.20 15.83
CA ASP A 126 23.07 11.40 15.71
C ASP A 126 24.00 11.54 16.92
N LYS A 127 25.32 11.58 16.67
CA LYS A 127 26.35 11.67 17.71
C LYS A 127 26.29 12.94 18.54
N LYS A 128 25.76 14.04 17.99
CA LYS A 128 25.63 15.34 18.67
C LYS A 128 24.28 15.48 19.38
N LYS A 129 23.25 14.78 18.90
CA LYS A 129 21.87 14.80 19.43
C LYS A 129 21.35 13.36 19.58
N PRO A 130 21.60 12.68 20.70
CA PRO A 130 21.30 11.25 20.84
C PRO A 130 19.81 10.88 20.73
N GLY A 131 18.89 11.84 20.91
CA GLY A 131 17.45 11.64 20.68
C GLY A 131 17.02 11.74 19.20
N VAL A 132 17.93 12.09 18.29
CA VAL A 132 17.65 12.24 16.86
C VAL A 132 18.28 11.09 16.09
N TRP A 133 17.48 10.49 15.21
CA TRP A 133 17.91 9.43 14.31
C TRP A 133 17.86 9.91 12.88
N LYS A 134 18.81 9.46 12.06
CA LYS A 134 18.94 9.90 10.67
C LYS A 134 19.01 8.71 9.74
N LEU A 135 18.36 8.82 8.59
CA LEU A 135 18.42 7.83 7.54
C LEU A 135 19.84 7.71 7.00
N GLY A 136 20.46 6.54 7.17
CA GLY A 136 21.84 6.26 6.77
C GLY A 136 21.93 5.44 5.49
N LYS A 137 21.02 4.48 5.29
CA LYS A 137 21.01 3.60 4.11
C LYS A 137 19.60 3.12 3.80
N LEU A 138 19.24 3.07 2.52
CA LEU A 138 17.94 2.56 2.07
C LEU A 138 17.86 1.05 2.22
N ALA A 139 16.63 0.51 2.30
CA ALA A 139 16.43 -0.92 2.27
C ALA A 139 16.86 -1.54 0.93
N GLU A 140 17.37 -2.78 0.96
CA GLU A 140 17.99 -3.48 -0.20
C GLU A 140 17.04 -3.67 -1.40
N GLY A 141 15.72 -3.59 -1.17
CA GLY A 141 14.67 -3.64 -2.18
C GLY A 141 13.90 -2.34 -2.41
N ASP A 142 14.28 -1.22 -1.77
CA ASP A 142 13.57 0.04 -2.00
C ASP A 142 13.89 0.59 -3.40
N THR A 143 12.85 1.09 -4.07
CA THR A 143 12.88 1.50 -5.47
C THR A 143 12.73 3.01 -5.63
N TRP A 144 13.15 3.80 -4.62
CA TRP A 144 13.23 5.26 -4.71
C TRP A 144 13.82 5.74 -6.05
N SER A 145 14.84 5.04 -6.56
CA SER A 145 15.52 5.34 -7.83
C SER A 145 14.73 5.00 -9.11
N ARG A 146 13.86 3.98 -9.12
CA ARG A 146 13.10 3.58 -10.33
C ARG A 146 12.06 4.62 -10.78
N SER A 147 11.75 5.56 -9.91
CA SER A 147 10.79 6.63 -10.18
C SER A 147 11.40 7.85 -10.89
N MET A 148 12.68 7.81 -11.25
CA MET A 148 13.22 8.70 -12.30
C MET A 148 12.79 8.25 -13.72
N GLU A 149 12.21 7.06 -13.88
CA GLU A 149 11.87 6.45 -15.19
C GLU A 149 10.37 6.19 -15.44
N ILE A 150 9.46 6.91 -14.77
CA ILE A 150 8.00 6.84 -15.04
C ILE A 150 7.58 8.11 -15.79
N PRO A 151 6.90 8.03 -16.95
CA PRO A 151 7.53 8.02 -18.27
C PRO A 151 7.22 9.28 -19.10
N LYS A 152 8.00 9.48 -20.17
CA LYS A 152 7.82 10.46 -21.27
C LYS A 152 6.48 10.35 -22.06
N LYS A 153 5.41 9.79 -21.47
CA LYS A 153 4.11 9.63 -22.11
C LYS A 153 3.25 10.91 -22.08
N ALA A 154 3.61 11.89 -21.24
CA ALA A 154 3.02 13.23 -21.26
C ALA A 154 3.65 14.17 -22.31
N THR A 155 4.81 13.82 -22.90
CA THR A 155 5.46 14.66 -23.92
C THR A 155 5.13 14.24 -25.36
N GLN A 156 4.66 13.00 -25.58
CA GLN A 156 4.29 12.53 -26.93
C GLN A 156 2.85 12.90 -27.34
N LEU A 157 1.96 13.17 -26.38
CA LEU A 157 0.60 13.64 -26.67
C LEU A 157 0.56 15.16 -26.96
N ALA A 158 1.55 15.93 -26.51
CA ALA A 158 1.66 17.37 -26.79
C ALA A 158 2.49 17.71 -28.06
N GLN A 159 3.07 16.71 -28.72
CA GLN A 159 3.83 16.90 -29.99
C GLN A 159 3.13 16.28 -31.21
N ALA A 160 1.97 15.63 -31.02
CA ALA A 160 1.15 15.10 -32.11
C ALA A 160 0.11 16.10 -32.63
N GLU A 161 -0.12 17.22 -31.93
CA GLU A 161 -1.12 18.23 -32.33
C GLU A 161 -0.53 19.42 -33.12
N THR A 162 0.78 19.45 -33.36
CA THR A 162 1.42 20.55 -34.10
C THR A 162 2.32 20.01 -35.20
N SER A 163 1.74 19.37 -36.22
CA SER A 163 2.24 19.37 -37.60
C SER A 163 1.34 18.52 -38.50
N GLN A 164 0.31 19.15 -39.06
CA GLN A 164 -0.07 19.11 -40.49
C GLN A 164 -1.57 19.40 -40.64
N SER A 165 -1.91 20.69 -40.63
CA SER A 165 -2.95 21.20 -41.50
C SER A 165 -2.30 21.64 -42.81
N VAL A 166 -2.50 20.88 -43.88
CA VAL A 166 -2.55 21.48 -45.23
C VAL A 166 -3.83 20.96 -45.87
N LEU A 167 -4.79 21.86 -46.01
CA LEU A 167 -5.99 21.71 -46.82
C LEU A 167 -5.60 21.59 -48.31
N GLY A 168 -6.35 20.75 -49.03
CA GLY A 168 -6.44 20.72 -50.50
C GLY A 168 -6.12 19.32 -51.05
N ALA A 169 -6.96 18.61 -51.80
CA ALA A 169 -8.12 19.00 -52.57
C ALA A 169 -9.12 17.82 -52.64
N LEU A 170 -10.41 18.13 -52.56
CA LEU A 170 -11.49 17.20 -52.86
C LEU A 170 -11.54 16.96 -54.37
N GLU A 171 -11.01 15.82 -54.82
CA GLU A 171 -11.34 15.31 -56.15
C GLU A 171 -12.73 14.67 -56.13
N LYS A 172 -13.50 15.10 -57.12
CA LYS A 172 -14.89 14.80 -57.41
C LYS A 172 -14.99 13.36 -57.93
N GLY A 173 -15.25 12.41 -57.04
CA GLY A 173 -15.61 11.03 -57.40
C GLY A 173 -17.10 10.91 -57.70
N GLU A 174 -17.44 10.67 -58.96
CA GLU A 174 -18.80 10.44 -59.45
C GLU A 174 -19.52 9.32 -58.68
N ALA A 175 -20.78 9.59 -58.32
CA ALA A 175 -21.70 8.60 -57.80
C ALA A 175 -21.97 7.52 -58.87
N ARG A 176 -21.41 6.32 -58.66
CA ARG A 176 -21.88 5.11 -59.35
C ARG A 176 -23.06 4.54 -58.55
N PRO A 177 -24.24 4.31 -59.15
CA PRO A 177 -25.31 3.60 -58.47
C PRO A 177 -24.84 2.16 -58.20
N THR A 178 -24.73 1.80 -56.92
CA THR A 178 -24.52 0.41 -56.49
C THR A 178 -25.75 -0.40 -56.89
N SER A 179 -25.64 -1.07 -58.04
CA SER A 179 -26.54 -2.18 -58.39
C SER A 179 -26.43 -3.23 -57.27
N MET A 180 -27.51 -3.38 -56.51
CA MET A 180 -27.65 -4.46 -55.53
C MET A 180 -27.50 -5.79 -56.27
N LYS A 181 -26.37 -6.46 -56.05
CA LYS A 181 -26.19 -7.86 -56.48
C LYS A 181 -27.06 -8.76 -55.59
N PRO A 182 -27.60 -9.87 -56.12
CA PRO A 182 -28.49 -10.74 -55.37
C PRO A 182 -27.78 -11.32 -54.14
N GLU A 183 -28.49 -11.32 -53.02
CA GLU A 183 -28.12 -11.79 -51.69
C GLU A 183 -27.03 -12.89 -51.67
N GLU A 184 -25.81 -12.52 -51.29
CA GLU A 184 -24.80 -13.50 -50.87
C GLU A 184 -25.28 -14.11 -49.55
N ARG A 185 -25.84 -15.33 -49.61
CA ARG A 185 -26.25 -16.08 -48.42
C ARG A 185 -25.05 -16.30 -47.50
N TYR A 186 -25.25 -15.99 -46.23
CA TYR A 186 -24.27 -16.20 -45.17
C TYR A 186 -23.83 -17.67 -45.13
N ASN A 187 -22.53 -17.94 -45.37
CA ASN A 187 -21.95 -19.27 -45.29
C ASN A 187 -21.11 -19.40 -43.99
N PRO A 188 -21.57 -20.20 -43.00
CA PRO A 188 -20.88 -20.38 -41.73
C PRO A 188 -19.68 -21.32 -41.78
N VAL A 189 -19.44 -22.02 -42.90
CA VAL A 189 -18.40 -23.05 -42.98
C VAL A 189 -16.99 -22.44 -42.78
N GLY A 190 -16.25 -22.98 -41.80
CA GLY A 190 -14.89 -22.53 -41.46
C GLY A 190 -14.83 -21.27 -40.58
N ARG A 191 -15.98 -20.66 -40.25
CA ARG A 191 -16.05 -19.53 -39.32
C ARG A 191 -16.39 -20.02 -37.92
N ARG A 192 -15.87 -19.32 -36.92
CA ARG A 192 -16.18 -19.60 -35.52
C ARG A 192 -17.68 -19.39 -35.29
N ASP A 193 -18.30 -20.32 -34.55
CA ASP A 193 -19.71 -20.23 -34.17
C ASP A 193 -19.99 -18.90 -33.44
N PRO A 194 -20.85 -18.03 -34.01
CA PRO A 194 -21.15 -16.71 -33.44
C PRO A 194 -21.89 -16.79 -32.09
N PHE A 195 -22.44 -17.96 -31.74
CA PHE A 195 -23.12 -18.19 -30.46
C PHE A 195 -22.21 -18.87 -29.43
N ARG A 196 -20.98 -19.22 -29.81
CA ARG A 196 -20.01 -19.76 -28.87
C ARG A 196 -19.39 -18.63 -28.07
N ALA A 197 -19.74 -18.59 -26.78
CA ALA A 197 -19.26 -17.60 -25.81
C ALA A 197 -17.73 -17.44 -25.89
N LEU A 198 -17.26 -16.19 -25.88
CA LEU A 198 -15.84 -15.83 -25.93
C LEU A 198 -15.05 -16.31 -24.71
N VAL A 199 -15.74 -16.55 -23.59
CA VAL A 199 -15.17 -17.05 -22.35
C VAL A 199 -16.03 -18.24 -21.92
N ALA A 200 -15.43 -19.43 -21.84
CA ALA A 200 -16.10 -20.58 -21.25
C ALA A 200 -16.15 -20.34 -19.73
N ILE A 201 -17.25 -19.81 -19.22
CA ILE A 201 -17.49 -19.80 -17.77
C ILE A 201 -17.93 -21.22 -17.40
N SER A 202 -16.99 -22.16 -17.37
CA SER A 202 -17.20 -23.43 -16.68
C SER A 202 -17.05 -23.14 -15.18
N GLY A 203 -18.05 -23.51 -14.38
CA GLY A 203 -18.05 -23.28 -12.93
C GLY A 203 -16.81 -23.83 -12.20
N VAL A 204 -16.10 -24.78 -12.83
CA VAL A 204 -14.82 -25.35 -12.37
C VAL A 204 -13.69 -24.31 -12.32
N GLU A 205 -13.64 -23.33 -13.23
CA GLU A 205 -12.62 -22.28 -13.16
C GLU A 205 -12.87 -21.32 -11.98
N ALA A 206 -14.14 -21.06 -11.62
CA ALA A 206 -14.47 -20.15 -10.53
C ALA A 206 -14.05 -20.68 -9.15
N GLU A 207 -14.19 -21.99 -8.93
CA GLU A 207 -13.77 -22.66 -7.69
C GLU A 207 -12.23 -22.70 -7.56
N VAL A 208 -11.53 -23.07 -8.64
CA VAL A 208 -10.05 -23.08 -8.68
C VAL A 208 -9.46 -21.68 -8.51
N ILE A 209 -10.13 -20.64 -9.04
CA ILE A 209 -9.71 -19.24 -8.84
C ILE A 209 -9.89 -18.80 -7.38
N ALA A 210 -10.93 -19.25 -6.67
CA ALA A 210 -11.17 -18.90 -5.27
C ALA A 210 -10.10 -19.49 -4.32
N GLU A 211 -9.57 -20.67 -4.63
CA GLU A 211 -8.50 -21.31 -3.87
C GLU A 211 -7.14 -20.63 -4.07
N ASP A 212 -6.87 -20.11 -5.27
CA ASP A 212 -5.66 -19.34 -5.58
C ASP A 212 -5.71 -17.89 -5.06
N LEU A 213 -6.90 -17.34 -4.84
CA LEU A 213 -7.13 -15.98 -4.30
C LEU A 213 -6.85 -15.91 -2.79
N CYS A 214 -7.27 -16.95 -2.07
CA CYS A 214 -7.28 -17.02 -0.62
C CYS A 214 -6.01 -17.67 -0.10
N GLU A 215 -5.50 -17.25 1.06
CA GLU A 215 -4.30 -17.88 1.66
C GLU A 215 -4.62 -19.36 1.95
N PRO A 216 -3.92 -20.33 1.33
CA PRO A 216 -4.31 -21.75 1.41
C PRO A 216 -4.06 -22.36 2.80
N ASP A 217 -3.14 -21.79 3.58
CA ASP A 217 -2.74 -22.31 4.89
C ASP A 217 -3.69 -21.89 6.03
N ARG A 218 -4.73 -21.08 5.77
CA ARG A 218 -5.66 -20.61 6.79
C ARG A 218 -7.01 -21.33 6.74
N PRO A 219 -7.64 -21.62 7.89
CA PRO A 219 -9.03 -22.07 7.89
C PRO A 219 -9.94 -20.97 7.33
N ARG A 220 -10.86 -21.36 6.45
CA ARG A 220 -11.87 -20.43 5.91
C ARG A 220 -12.90 -20.09 6.98
N GLU A 221 -13.27 -18.83 7.04
CA GLU A 221 -14.37 -18.33 7.85
C GLU A 221 -15.71 -18.62 7.17
N LEU A 222 -16.77 -18.69 7.97
CA LEU A 222 -18.08 -19.13 7.51
C LEU A 222 -18.67 -18.21 6.42
N LEU A 223 -18.43 -16.90 6.54
CA LEU A 223 -18.90 -15.91 5.58
C LEU A 223 -18.13 -15.89 4.26
N GLU A 224 -17.01 -16.62 4.15
CA GLU A 224 -16.27 -16.77 2.90
C GLU A 224 -16.94 -17.73 1.91
N GLY A 225 -17.94 -18.49 2.35
CA GLY A 225 -18.75 -19.33 1.46
C GLY A 225 -19.75 -18.56 0.60
N PHE A 226 -20.04 -17.30 0.94
CA PHE A 226 -21.09 -16.49 0.32
C PHE A 226 -20.50 -15.48 -0.67
N ASP A 227 -21.25 -15.13 -1.71
CA ASP A 227 -20.87 -14.03 -2.59
C ASP A 227 -21.07 -12.70 -1.87
N LEU A 228 -20.14 -11.74 -2.03
CA LEU A 228 -20.21 -10.48 -1.29
C LEU A 228 -21.49 -9.70 -1.57
N ASP A 229 -21.97 -9.71 -2.82
CA ASP A 229 -23.20 -9.03 -3.25
C ASP A 229 -24.48 -9.62 -2.60
N SER A 230 -24.40 -10.88 -2.17
CA SER A 230 -25.49 -11.61 -1.53
C SER A 230 -25.58 -11.31 -0.02
N LEU A 231 -24.49 -10.81 0.57
CA LEU A 231 -24.43 -10.42 1.97
C LEU A 231 -24.99 -9.02 2.16
N LYS A 232 -25.68 -8.80 3.28
CA LYS A 232 -26.22 -7.49 3.64
C LYS A 232 -25.61 -7.04 4.97
N LEU A 233 -25.09 -5.82 5.01
CA LEU A 233 -24.75 -5.20 6.29
C LEU A 233 -26.06 -4.75 6.96
N ALA A 234 -26.39 -5.38 8.09
CA ALA A 234 -27.61 -5.10 8.86
C ALA A 234 -27.38 -4.01 9.92
N GLY A 235 -26.15 -3.88 10.42
CA GLY A 235 -25.82 -2.87 11.41
C GLY A 235 -24.38 -2.94 11.89
N ILE A 236 -23.92 -1.87 12.54
CA ILE A 236 -22.63 -1.81 13.22
C ILE A 236 -22.88 -1.30 14.63
N ILE A 237 -22.37 -2.04 15.61
CA ILE A 237 -22.53 -1.78 17.03
C ILE A 237 -21.17 -1.44 17.61
N GLU A 238 -21.07 -0.28 18.26
CA GLU A 238 -19.89 0.08 19.04
C GLU A 238 -19.94 -0.64 20.38
N THR A 239 -18.89 -1.39 20.70
CA THR A 239 -18.73 -2.08 21.98
C THR A 239 -17.49 -1.56 22.69
N ASP A 240 -17.35 -1.84 24.00
CA ASP A 240 -16.14 -1.48 24.77
C ASP A 240 -14.85 -2.07 24.18
N LYS A 241 -14.96 -3.14 23.37
CA LYS A 241 -13.85 -3.84 22.71
C LYS A 241 -13.61 -3.37 21.26
N GLY A 242 -14.44 -2.45 20.75
CA GLY A 242 -14.39 -1.90 19.40
C GLY A 242 -15.67 -2.14 18.58
N PRO A 243 -15.70 -1.66 17.32
CA PRO A 243 -16.86 -1.80 16.44
C PRO A 243 -17.05 -3.25 16.00
N VAL A 244 -18.31 -3.65 15.94
CA VAL A 244 -18.75 -4.99 15.58
C VAL A 244 -19.84 -4.88 14.51
N ALA A 245 -19.62 -5.52 13.36
CA ALA A 245 -20.58 -5.52 12.26
C ALA A 245 -21.50 -6.75 12.33
N LEU A 246 -22.78 -6.55 12.01
CA LEU A 246 -23.77 -7.62 11.83
C LEU A 246 -24.06 -7.76 10.33
N ILE A 247 -23.74 -8.94 9.79
CA ILE A 247 -23.94 -9.28 8.38
C ILE A 247 -25.01 -10.36 8.26
N GLU A 248 -26.02 -10.12 7.45
CA GLU A 248 -27.06 -11.09 7.12
C GLU A 248 -26.70 -11.86 5.84
N THR A 249 -26.80 -13.18 5.89
CA THR A 249 -26.64 -14.06 4.73
C THR A 249 -27.94 -14.17 3.93
N PRO A 250 -27.90 -14.68 2.69
CA PRO A 250 -29.11 -14.94 1.89
C PRO A 250 -30.13 -15.86 2.56
N ASP A 251 -29.67 -16.68 3.51
CA ASP A 251 -30.51 -17.57 4.32
C ASP A 251 -31.26 -16.84 5.45
N GLY A 252 -31.12 -15.51 5.55
CA GLY A 252 -31.72 -14.67 6.60
C GLY A 252 -31.05 -14.80 7.97
N LYS A 253 -29.86 -15.42 8.05
CA LYS A 253 -29.11 -15.59 9.30
C LYS A 253 -28.11 -14.45 9.48
N GLY A 254 -28.12 -13.84 10.65
CA GLY A 254 -27.16 -12.80 11.04
C GLY A 254 -25.88 -13.40 11.65
N TYR A 255 -24.73 -12.91 11.20
CA TYR A 255 -23.41 -13.26 11.70
C TYR A 255 -22.63 -12.02 12.11
N THR A 256 -21.87 -12.16 13.17
CA THR A 256 -21.06 -11.08 13.73
C THR A 256 -19.65 -11.09 13.13
N VAL A 257 -19.17 -9.93 12.71
CA VAL A 257 -17.88 -9.75 12.05
C VAL A 257 -17.05 -8.70 12.78
N TYR A 258 -15.79 -9.04 13.03
CA TYR A 258 -14.80 -8.19 13.68
C TYR A 258 -13.76 -7.69 12.68
N LYS A 259 -12.96 -6.72 13.11
CA LYS A 259 -11.86 -6.21 12.31
C LYS A 259 -10.87 -7.35 12.04
N ASN A 260 -10.36 -7.41 10.81
CA ASN A 260 -9.46 -8.45 10.29
C ASN A 260 -10.10 -9.82 10.00
N MET A 261 -11.40 -9.99 10.18
CA MET A 261 -12.12 -11.18 9.68
C MET A 261 -12.28 -11.13 8.15
N TYR A 262 -12.62 -12.27 7.58
CA TYR A 262 -12.78 -12.47 6.14
C TYR A 262 -14.23 -12.77 5.78
N VAL A 263 -14.67 -12.13 4.70
CA VAL A 263 -16.05 -12.15 4.23
C VAL A 263 -16.04 -12.25 2.71
N GLY A 264 -16.96 -13.03 2.16
CA GLY A 264 -17.11 -13.17 0.71
C GLY A 264 -16.17 -14.20 0.07
N LYS A 265 -16.60 -14.82 -1.03
CA LYS A 265 -15.81 -15.83 -1.79
C LYS A 265 -14.45 -15.34 -2.30
N ARG A 266 -14.25 -14.03 -2.38
CA ARG A 266 -12.99 -13.40 -2.82
C ARG A 266 -12.05 -13.04 -1.66
N CYS A 267 -12.30 -13.61 -0.48
CA CYS A 267 -11.50 -13.40 0.72
C CYS A 267 -11.35 -11.92 1.09
N GLY A 268 -12.48 -11.22 1.10
CA GLY A 268 -12.57 -9.81 1.49
C GLY A 268 -12.21 -9.64 2.96
N LYS A 269 -11.06 -9.02 3.25
CA LYS A 269 -10.65 -8.76 4.64
C LYS A 269 -11.27 -7.46 5.15
N VAL A 270 -11.88 -7.47 6.32
CA VAL A 270 -12.41 -6.25 6.96
C VAL A 270 -11.26 -5.38 7.47
N VAL A 271 -11.07 -4.20 6.86
CA VAL A 271 -9.99 -3.27 7.18
C VAL A 271 -10.47 -2.13 8.09
N GLU A 272 -11.69 -1.68 7.87
CA GLU A 272 -12.30 -0.54 8.55
C GLU A 272 -13.79 -0.78 8.71
N MET A 273 -14.35 -0.26 9.80
CA MET A 273 -15.80 -0.21 10.03
C MET A 273 -16.15 1.23 10.40
N GLN A 274 -17.13 1.78 9.72
CA GLN A 274 -17.72 3.07 10.02
C GLN A 274 -19.22 2.89 10.21
N PRO A 275 -19.94 3.81 10.88
CA PRO A 275 -21.35 3.61 11.22
C PRO A 275 -22.26 3.21 10.03
N ASP A 276 -21.92 3.66 8.82
CA ASP A 276 -22.73 3.46 7.61
C ASP A 276 -22.18 2.38 6.66
N PHE A 277 -20.95 1.89 6.85
CA PHE A 277 -20.35 0.90 5.95
C PHE A 277 -19.17 0.14 6.58
N ILE A 278 -18.90 -1.06 6.07
CA ILE A 278 -17.62 -1.73 6.31
C ILE A 278 -16.76 -1.68 5.04
N LEU A 279 -15.45 -1.45 5.21
CA LEU A 279 -14.49 -1.46 4.12
C LEU A 279 -13.78 -2.81 4.05
N LEU A 280 -13.98 -3.51 2.94
CA LEU A 280 -13.38 -4.81 2.67
C LEU A 280 -12.26 -4.67 1.65
N LYS A 281 -11.19 -5.43 1.82
CA LYS A 281 -10.13 -5.60 0.81
C LYS A 281 -10.29 -6.93 0.11
N GLU A 282 -10.77 -6.92 -1.12
CA GLU A 282 -10.95 -8.11 -1.95
C GLU A 282 -9.82 -8.23 -2.97
N LYS A 283 -9.47 -9.47 -3.31
CA LYS A 283 -8.56 -9.75 -4.44
C LYS A 283 -9.41 -10.08 -5.67
N ILE A 284 -9.20 -9.34 -6.75
CA ILE A 284 -9.88 -9.56 -8.04
C ILE A 284 -8.84 -9.78 -9.13
N ARG A 285 -9.12 -10.72 -10.03
CA ARG A 285 -8.31 -10.92 -11.23
C ARG A 285 -8.55 -9.76 -12.20
N LYS A 286 -7.48 -9.09 -12.64
CA LYS A 286 -7.59 -8.02 -13.63
C LYS A 286 -8.07 -8.60 -14.97
N PRO A 287 -9.12 -8.04 -15.60
CA PRO A 287 -9.57 -8.47 -16.92
C PRO A 287 -8.42 -8.38 -17.94
N GLY A 288 -8.17 -9.47 -18.68
CA GLY A 288 -7.08 -9.54 -19.66
C GLY A 288 -5.67 -9.73 -19.08
N ALA A 289 -5.51 -9.89 -17.76
CA ALA A 289 -4.22 -10.25 -17.16
C ALA A 289 -3.93 -11.76 -17.25
N ALA A 290 -2.63 -12.08 -17.33
CA ALA A 290 -2.13 -13.44 -17.23
C ALA A 290 -2.66 -14.15 -15.96
N PRO A 291 -2.88 -15.49 -16.01
CA PRO A 291 -3.30 -16.25 -14.83
C PRO A 291 -2.34 -15.99 -13.64
N GLY A 292 -2.91 -15.85 -12.44
CA GLY A 292 -2.15 -15.60 -11.20
C GLY A 292 -1.88 -14.13 -10.84
N LYS A 293 -2.30 -13.15 -11.67
CA LYS A 293 -2.16 -11.72 -11.33
C LYS A 293 -3.44 -11.14 -10.74
N PHE A 294 -3.46 -11.02 -9.41
CA PHE A 294 -4.57 -10.43 -8.65
C PHE A 294 -4.29 -8.97 -8.29
N THR A 295 -5.34 -8.15 -8.26
CA THR A 295 -5.32 -6.77 -7.77
C THR A 295 -6.21 -6.71 -6.53
N THR A 296 -5.74 -6.02 -5.50
CA THR A 296 -6.56 -5.76 -4.32
C THR A 296 -7.39 -4.51 -4.58
N ILE A 297 -8.70 -4.61 -4.41
CA ILE A 297 -9.61 -3.47 -4.46
C ILE A 297 -10.25 -3.28 -3.09
N ASP A 298 -10.56 -2.02 -2.79
CA ASP A 298 -11.32 -1.66 -1.60
C ASP A 298 -12.81 -1.64 -1.98
N THR A 299 -13.57 -2.59 -1.43
CA THR A 299 -15.01 -2.75 -1.68
C THR A 299 -15.78 -2.35 -0.42
N PRO A 300 -16.56 -1.24 -0.45
CA PRO A 300 -17.41 -0.88 0.68
C PRO A 300 -18.70 -1.71 0.66
N LEU A 301 -19.01 -2.40 1.76
CA LEU A 301 -20.33 -2.98 2.00
C LEU A 301 -21.13 -1.99 2.84
N GLN A 302 -22.07 -1.32 2.20
CA GLN A 302 -22.88 -0.26 2.80
C GLN A 302 -24.04 -0.84 3.61
N LEU A 303 -24.41 -0.12 4.67
CA LEU A 303 -25.61 -0.39 5.45
C LEU A 303 -26.82 -0.16 4.55
N ARG A 304 -27.59 -1.21 4.28
CA ARG A 304 -28.85 -1.06 3.54
C ARG A 304 -29.90 -0.57 4.53
N ARG A 305 -30.31 0.69 4.41
CA ARG A 305 -31.55 1.15 5.08
C ARG A 305 -32.69 0.39 4.43
N GLU A 306 -33.55 -0.22 5.23
CA GLU A 306 -34.71 -0.96 4.71
C GLU A 306 -35.48 -0.07 3.74
N GLU A 307 -35.71 -0.57 2.53
CA GLU A 307 -36.67 0.00 1.59
C GLU A 307 -38.05 -0.23 2.20
N GLY A 308 -38.53 0.77 2.95
CA GLY A 308 -39.89 0.87 3.46
C GLY A 308 -40.71 1.86 2.65
#